data_AF-A0A954BEK7-F1
#
_entry.id   AF-A0A954BEK7-F1
#
_cell.length_a   1.000
_cell.length_b   1.000
_cell.length_c   1.000
_cell.angle_alpha   90.00
_cell.angle_beta   90.00
_cell.angle_gamma   90.00
#
_symmetry.space_group_name_H-M   'P 1'
#
loop_
_entity.id
_entity.type
_entity.pdbx_description
1 polymer ?
#
loop_
_entity_poly.entity_id
_entity_poly.type
_entity_poly.pdbx_seq_one_letter_code
_entity_poly.pdbx_strand_id
1 'polypeptide(L)'
;MRRFLTATILLAAPLLAACVSSNSAEGREAEAYAKCSYSPGPKEREACIKTELALIEARDRKEAEAAKADQEAAERRQAELEAAGVPRDDAAQTTDSGLHWPR
;
A
#
# COMPACT_ATOMS: atom_id res chain seq x y z
N MET A 1 -4.08 -47.54 20.15
CA MET A 1 -4.09 -46.20 20.78
C MET A 1 -3.17 -45.28 20.01
N ARG A 2 -3.70 -44.39 19.16
CA ARG A 2 -2.88 -43.43 18.38
C ARG A 2 -3.79 -42.25 17.97
N ARG A 3 -4.17 -41.44 18.96
CA ARG A 3 -5.06 -40.27 18.79
C ARG A 3 -4.59 -39.13 19.70
N PHE A 4 -3.36 -38.64 19.54
CA PHE A 4 -2.88 -37.52 20.37
C PHE A 4 -1.76 -36.70 19.70
N LEU A 5 -1.84 -36.40 18.39
CA LEU A 5 -0.83 -35.56 17.72
C LEU A 5 -1.42 -34.62 16.65
N THR A 6 -2.56 -33.99 16.92
CA THR A 6 -3.16 -33.01 15.99
C THR A 6 -3.69 -31.77 16.70
N ALA A 7 -3.04 -31.31 17.77
CA ALA A 7 -3.55 -30.19 18.59
C ALA A 7 -2.51 -29.10 18.88
N THR A 8 -1.38 -29.05 18.16
CA THR A 8 -0.32 -28.05 18.39
C THR A 8 -0.09 -27.06 17.23
N ILE A 9 -0.74 -27.24 16.07
CA ILE A 9 -0.54 -26.33 14.92
C ILE A 9 -1.44 -25.08 14.99
N LEU A 10 -2.51 -25.09 15.78
CA LEU A 10 -3.49 -23.99 15.83
C LEU A 10 -3.06 -22.77 16.67
N LEU A 11 -1.93 -22.82 17.37
CA LEU A 11 -1.45 -21.70 18.21
C LEU A 11 -0.50 -20.73 17.49
N ALA A 12 -0.01 -21.07 16.29
CA ALA A 12 0.95 -20.22 15.55
C ALA A 12 0.29 -19.34 14.46
N ALA A 13 -0.96 -19.63 14.09
CA ALA A 13 -1.66 -18.92 13.02
C ALA A 13 -1.94 -17.42 13.31
N PRO A 14 -2.24 -16.96 14.55
CA PRO A 14 -2.59 -15.55 14.75
C PRO A 14 -1.39 -14.60 14.58
N LEU A 15 -0.16 -15.10 14.79
CA LEU A 15 1.06 -14.29 14.71
C LEU A 15 1.45 -13.96 13.26
N LEU A 16 1.01 -14.76 12.28
CA LEU A 16 1.26 -14.51 10.85
C LEU A 16 0.20 -13.59 10.22
N ALA A 17 -1.00 -13.50 10.82
CA ALA A 17 -2.06 -12.59 10.36
C ALA A 17 -1.77 -11.12 10.74
N ALA A 18 -0.90 -10.87 11.72
CA ALA A 18 -0.50 -9.53 12.12
C ALA A 18 0.47 -8.85 11.13
N CYS A 19 1.01 -9.57 10.15
CA CYS A 19 2.01 -9.04 9.22
C CYS A 19 1.45 -8.44 7.92
N VAL A 20 0.13 -8.52 7.65
CA VAL A 20 -0.41 -8.15 6.33
C VAL A 20 -1.58 -7.17 6.35
N SER A 21 -1.94 -6.64 7.51
CA SER A 21 -3.02 -5.67 7.64
C SER A 21 -2.66 -4.60 8.67
N SER A 22 -1.58 -3.85 8.43
CA SER A 22 -1.53 -2.52 9.04
C SER A 22 -2.65 -1.70 8.40
N ASN A 23 -3.71 -1.43 9.17
CA ASN A 23 -4.69 -0.42 8.84
C ASN A 23 -3.90 0.83 8.39
N SER A 24 -4.22 1.45 7.25
CA SER A 24 -3.36 2.52 6.70
C SER A 24 -3.16 3.67 7.71
N ALA A 25 -4.10 3.86 8.64
CA ALA A 25 -3.93 4.73 9.80
C ALA A 25 -2.80 4.26 10.75
N GLU A 26 -2.84 3.02 11.22
CA GLU A 26 -1.82 2.44 12.12
C GLU A 26 -0.44 2.39 11.45
N GLY A 27 -0.38 2.12 10.14
CA GLY A 27 0.87 2.16 9.36
C GLY A 27 1.48 3.57 9.29
N ARG A 28 0.64 4.59 9.07
CA ARG A 28 1.08 6.00 9.06
C ARG A 28 1.56 6.47 10.42
N GLU A 29 0.86 6.07 11.49
CA GLU A 29 1.27 6.36 12.87
C GLU A 29 2.59 5.68 13.21
N ALA A 30 2.79 4.41 12.81
CA ALA A 30 4.04 3.71 12.99
C ALA A 30 5.20 4.35 12.20
N GLU A 31 4.97 4.76 10.94
CA GLU A 31 5.97 5.48 10.12
C GLU A 31 6.37 6.81 10.79
N ALA A 32 5.38 7.61 11.20
CA ALA A 32 5.62 8.89 11.86
C ALA A 32 6.37 8.71 13.20
N TYR A 33 5.97 7.72 13.99
CA TYR A 33 6.64 7.41 15.26
C TYR A 33 8.09 6.97 15.06
N ALA A 34 8.35 6.11 14.06
CA ALA A 34 9.70 5.65 13.73
C ALA A 34 10.61 6.82 13.34
N LYS A 35 10.12 7.76 12.52
CA LYS A 35 10.87 8.97 12.13
C LYS A 35 11.17 9.89 13.31
N CYS A 36 10.24 10.02 14.25
CA CYS A 36 10.38 10.88 15.43
C CYS A 36 10.99 10.16 16.64
N SER A 37 11.57 8.97 16.44
CA SER A 37 12.14 8.15 17.52
C SER A 37 13.29 8.81 18.28
N TYR A 38 14.01 9.74 17.64
CA TYR A 38 15.14 10.48 18.22
C TYR A 38 14.80 11.88 18.73
N SER A 39 13.52 12.26 18.77
CA SER A 39 13.12 13.58 19.29
C SER A 39 13.53 13.75 20.77
N PRO A 40 14.05 14.94 21.16
CA PRO A 40 14.76 15.16 22.42
C PRO A 40 13.87 15.13 23.67
N GLY A 41 12.54 15.22 23.50
CA GLY A 41 11.59 15.19 24.59
C GLY A 41 10.18 14.80 24.11
N PRO A 42 9.24 14.55 25.04
CA PRO A 42 7.90 14.07 24.69
C PRO A 42 7.08 15.10 23.91
N LYS A 43 7.22 16.40 24.21
CA LYS A 43 6.50 17.47 23.51
C LYS A 43 7.02 17.65 22.08
N GLU A 44 8.35 17.60 21.93
CA GLU A 44 9.03 17.70 20.65
C GLU A 44 8.72 16.49 19.77
N ARG A 45 8.60 15.30 20.38
CA ARG A 45 8.16 14.08 19.71
C ARG A 45 6.73 14.19 19.21
N GLU A 46 5.81 14.68 20.02
CA GLU A 46 4.41 14.87 19.61
C GLU A 46 4.29 15.87 18.46
N ALA A 47 5.00 17.00 18.54
CA ALA A 47 5.05 17.98 17.47
C ALA A 47 5.66 17.41 16.17
N CYS A 48 6.72 16.60 16.29
CA CYS A 48 7.32 15.87 15.18
C CYS A 48 6.33 14.91 14.54
N ILE A 49 5.68 14.04 15.34
CA ILE A 49 4.73 13.03 14.85
C ILE A 49 3.57 13.69 14.11
N LYS A 50 3.01 14.77 14.66
CA LYS A 50 1.93 15.52 14.02
C LYS A 50 2.34 16.06 12.65
N THR A 51 3.57 16.56 12.55
CA THR A 51 4.13 17.08 11.29
C THR A 51 4.33 15.97 10.28
N GLU A 52 4.96 14.86 10.70
CA GLU A 52 5.18 13.70 9.84
C GLU A 52 3.88 13.09 9.33
N LEU A 53 2.85 12.98 10.18
CA LEU A 53 1.52 12.51 9.75
C LEU A 53 0.92 13.41 8.67
N ALA A 54 1.03 14.73 8.82
CA ALA A 54 0.54 15.67 7.81
C ALA A 54 1.33 15.55 6.49
N LEU A 55 2.64 15.33 6.56
CA LEU A 55 3.48 15.12 5.39
C LEU A 55 3.15 13.80 4.68
N ILE A 56 2.93 12.73 5.43
CA ILE A 56 2.52 11.44 4.90
C ILE A 56 1.16 11.56 4.20
N GLU A 57 0.18 12.21 4.83
CA GLU A 57 -1.13 12.42 4.22
C GLU A 57 -1.04 13.25 2.92
N ALA A 58 -0.18 14.26 2.88
CA ALA A 58 0.05 15.05 1.67
C ALA A 58 0.70 14.22 0.55
N ARG A 59 1.67 13.37 0.88
CA ARG A 59 2.28 12.41 -0.06
C ARG A 59 1.22 11.46 -0.62
N ASP A 60 0.44 10.82 0.25
CA ASP A 60 -0.55 9.82 -0.15
C ASP A 60 -1.62 10.44 -1.07
N ARG A 61 -2.06 11.68 -0.79
CA ARG A 61 -2.97 12.41 -1.69
C ARG A 61 -2.35 12.64 -3.07
N LYS A 62 -1.09 13.08 -3.11
CA LYS A 62 -0.38 13.31 -4.38
C LYS A 62 -0.19 12.01 -5.17
N GLU A 63 0.13 10.91 -4.50
CA GLU A 63 0.25 9.59 -5.14
C GLU A 63 -1.09 9.11 -5.69
N ALA A 64 -2.19 9.31 -4.95
CA ALA A 64 -3.52 8.98 -5.43
C ALA A 64 -3.94 9.83 -6.64
N GLU A 65 -3.59 11.12 -6.66
CA GLU A 65 -3.81 12.00 -7.81
C GLU A 65 -2.97 11.57 -9.03
N ALA A 66 -1.71 11.22 -8.81
CA ALA A 66 -0.83 10.73 -9.87
C ALA A 66 -1.35 9.40 -10.46
N ALA A 67 -1.76 8.46 -9.61
CA ALA A 67 -2.32 7.19 -10.05
C ALA A 67 -3.58 7.37 -10.91
N LYS A 68 -4.45 8.34 -10.56
CA LYS A 68 -5.62 8.69 -11.38
C LYS A 68 -5.20 9.30 -12.71
N ALA A 69 -4.26 10.24 -12.70
CA ALA A 69 -3.78 10.87 -13.94
C ALA A 69 -3.12 9.84 -14.89
N ASP A 70 -2.39 8.88 -14.34
CA ASP A 70 -1.78 7.79 -15.11
C ASP A 70 -2.84 6.86 -15.71
N GLN A 71 -3.90 6.56 -14.95
CA GLN A 71 -5.04 5.78 -15.44
C GLN A 71 -5.76 6.51 -16.58
N GLU A 72 -6.10 7.79 -16.38
CA GLU A 72 -6.74 8.61 -17.42
C GLU A 72 -5.86 8.72 -18.67
N ALA A 73 -4.54 8.84 -18.51
CA ALA A 73 -3.61 8.86 -19.63
C ALA A 73 -3.54 7.51 -20.36
N ALA A 74 -3.61 6.39 -19.65
CA ALA A 74 -3.68 5.05 -20.24
C ALA A 74 -4.99 4.85 -21.02
N GLU A 75 -6.12 5.22 -20.43
CA GLU A 75 -7.44 5.17 -21.08
C GLU A 75 -7.48 6.05 -22.34
N ARG A 76 -6.90 7.25 -22.29
CA ARG A 76 -6.81 8.13 -23.47
C ARG A 76 -5.98 7.51 -24.59
N ARG A 77 -4.81 6.94 -24.27
CA ARG A 77 -3.96 6.25 -25.27
C ARG A 77 -4.68 5.05 -25.88
N GLN A 78 -5.41 4.28 -25.08
CA GLN A 78 -6.21 3.17 -25.57
C GLN A 78 -7.30 3.67 -26.54
N ALA A 79 -8.04 4.72 -26.19
CA ALA A 79 -9.07 5.28 -27.06
C ALA A 79 -8.51 5.80 -28.40
N GLU A 80 -7.31 6.40 -28.40
CA GLU A 80 -6.62 6.82 -29.62
C GLU A 80 -6.27 5.62 -30.53
N LEU A 81 -5.82 4.50 -29.96
CA LEU A 81 -5.51 3.27 -30.70
C LEU A 81 -6.77 2.59 -31.25
N GLU A 82 -7.83 2.52 -30.46
CA GLU A 82 -9.13 1.99 -30.91
C GLU A 82 -9.70 2.83 -32.05
N ALA A 83 -9.60 4.16 -31.98
CA ALA A 83 -10.02 5.07 -33.04
C ALA A 83 -9.19 4.91 -34.34
N ALA A 84 -7.92 4.50 -34.22
CA ALA A 84 -7.07 4.15 -35.36
C ALA A 84 -7.38 2.76 -35.95
N GLY A 85 -8.36 2.02 -35.39
CA GLY A 85 -8.79 0.71 -35.88
C GLY A 85 -8.05 -0.47 -35.24
N VAL A 86 -7.25 -0.25 -34.20
CA VAL A 86 -6.62 -1.34 -33.44
C VAL A 86 -7.68 -2.07 -32.60
N PRO A 87 -7.77 -3.41 -32.65
CA PRO A 87 -8.67 -4.17 -31.79
C PRO A 87 -8.41 -3.87 -30.31
N ARG A 88 -9.49 -3.82 -29.51
CA ARG A 88 -9.43 -3.45 -28.08
C ARG A 88 -8.40 -4.23 -27.26
N ASP A 89 -8.26 -5.54 -27.53
CA ASP A 89 -7.32 -6.39 -26.81
C ASP A 89 -5.85 -6.00 -27.07
N ASP A 90 -5.56 -5.50 -28.28
CA ASP A 90 -4.24 -5.02 -28.68
C ASP A 90 -4.02 -3.53 -28.30
N ALA A 91 -5.10 -2.78 -28.14
CA ALA A 91 -5.09 -1.36 -27.73
C ALA A 91 -5.04 -1.17 -26.21
N ALA A 92 -5.28 -2.23 -25.42
CA ALA A 92 -5.35 -2.17 -23.97
C ALA A 92 -4.05 -1.65 -23.36
N GLN A 93 -4.15 -0.57 -22.58
CA GLN A 93 -3.01 0.02 -21.87
C GLN A 93 -3.16 -0.27 -20.38
N THR A 94 -2.17 -0.93 -19.76
CA THR A 94 -2.18 -1.20 -18.33
C THR A 94 -1.35 -0.15 -17.59
N THR A 95 -1.86 0.30 -16.44
CA THR A 95 -1.05 1.02 -15.43
C THR A 95 -0.43 0.07 -14.40
N ASP A 96 -0.78 -1.21 -14.46
CA ASP A 96 -0.16 -2.26 -13.66
C ASP A 96 1.32 -2.41 -14.04
N SER A 97 2.19 -2.40 -13.04
CA SER A 97 3.64 -2.57 -13.20
C SER A 97 4.03 -4.02 -13.54
N GLY A 98 3.09 -4.96 -13.50
CA GLY A 98 3.34 -6.38 -13.75
C GLY A 98 4.17 -7.06 -12.65
N LEU A 99 4.43 -6.35 -11.55
CA LEU A 99 5.21 -6.86 -10.42
C LEU A 99 4.30 -7.65 -9.49
N HIS A 100 4.17 -8.94 -9.76
CA HIS A 100 3.42 -9.86 -8.92
C HIS A 100 4.37 -10.55 -7.93
N TRP A 101 4.04 -10.55 -6.64
CA TRP A 101 4.79 -11.32 -5.65
C TRP A 101 4.75 -12.82 -6.00
N PRO A 102 5.90 -13.52 -6.07
CA PRO A 102 5.92 -14.96 -6.31
C PRO A 102 5.17 -15.68 -5.19
N ARG A 103 4.31 -16.63 -5.60
CA ARG A 103 3.57 -17.53 -4.71
C ARG A 103 4.46 -18.58 -4.07
#